data_AF-A0A5K7XCN6-F1
#
_entry.id   AF-A0A5K7XCN6-F1
#
_cell.length_a   1.000
_cell.length_b   1.000
_cell.length_c   1.000
_cell.angle_alpha   90.00
_cell.angle_beta   90.00
_cell.angle_gamma   90.00
#
_symmetry.space_group_name_H-M   'P 1'
#
loop_
_entity.id
_entity.type
_entity.pdbx_description
1 polymer ?
#
loop_
_entity_poly.entity_id
_entity_poly.type
_entity_poly.pdbx_seq_one_letter_code
_entity_poly.pdbx_strand_id
1 'polypeptide(L)'
;MSEDPELQALTSVNSALQGLDGDAQKRVLDYVAKKLGLDLDTSHSNRTRDGFEAPFANEPGTRADTQSSGDTDDELDGISPVAKKWMRRSGLSINELGQIFSLGVDDIDVVAKSVPGSSVRERVRSVTLLKGLTSYLSSGVARITSEQIKEACLHYDAYDGGNHSKYIKSIAAELNANKVGEFTLTARGITSATELVKQMLGLTENGK
;
A
#
# COMPACT_ATOMS: atom_id res chain seq x y z
N MET A 1 15.74 -51.85 -10.16
CA MET A 1 14.57 -50.98 -9.92
C MET A 1 15.12 -49.57 -9.90
N SER A 2 14.89 -48.81 -10.96
CA SER A 2 15.37 -47.42 -11.03
C SER A 2 14.49 -46.59 -10.09
N GLU A 3 15.10 -46.00 -9.07
CA GLU A 3 14.40 -45.07 -8.19
C GLU A 3 13.95 -43.85 -8.99
N ASP A 4 12.76 -43.36 -8.69
CA ASP A 4 12.17 -42.22 -9.35
C ASP A 4 13.01 -40.97 -9.05
N PRO A 5 13.58 -40.30 -10.08
CA PRO A 5 14.44 -39.13 -9.87
C PRO A 5 13.70 -37.98 -9.16
N GLU A 6 12.37 -37.89 -9.30
CA GLU A 6 11.57 -36.89 -8.61
C GLU A 6 11.54 -37.16 -7.10
N LEU A 7 11.44 -38.43 -6.72
CA LEU A 7 11.39 -38.87 -5.33
C LEU A 7 12.74 -38.72 -4.63
N GLN A 8 13.84 -38.90 -5.37
CA GLN A 8 15.19 -38.61 -4.89
C GLN A 8 15.42 -37.11 -4.67
N ALA A 9 14.95 -36.26 -5.60
CA ALA A 9 15.04 -34.81 -5.46
C ALA A 9 14.21 -34.30 -4.28
N LEU A 10 12.96 -34.78 -4.13
CA LEU A 10 12.08 -34.40 -3.02
C LEU A 10 12.69 -34.77 -1.67
N THR A 11 13.23 -35.98 -1.55
CA THR A 11 13.88 -36.43 -0.31
C THR A 11 15.08 -35.55 0.04
N SER A 12 15.88 -35.19 -0.96
CA SER A 12 17.04 -34.30 -0.76
C SER A 12 16.64 -32.90 -0.30
N VAL A 13 15.61 -32.30 -0.90
CA VAL A 13 15.09 -30.99 -0.49
C VAL A 13 14.51 -31.05 0.92
N ASN A 14 13.72 -32.09 1.23
CA ASN A 14 13.12 -32.23 2.56
C ASN A 14 14.18 -32.36 3.67
N SER A 15 15.21 -33.18 3.45
CA SER A 15 16.33 -33.29 4.41
C SER A 15 17.11 -31.99 4.59
N ALA A 16 17.24 -31.18 3.54
CA ALA A 16 17.91 -29.88 3.63
C ALA A 16 17.07 -28.83 4.40
N LEU A 17 15.74 -28.93 4.35
CA LEU A 17 14.83 -27.96 4.98
C LEU A 17 14.49 -28.30 6.44
N GLN A 18 14.60 -29.56 6.85
CA GLN A 18 14.14 -30.04 8.16
C GLN A 18 14.81 -29.35 9.37
N GLY A 19 16.02 -28.79 9.19
CA GLY A 19 16.75 -28.05 10.24
C GLY A 19 16.41 -26.57 10.34
N LEU A 20 15.59 -26.04 9.42
CA LEU A 20 15.18 -24.63 9.37
C LEU A 20 13.82 -24.45 10.06
N ASP A 21 13.60 -23.27 10.65
CA ASP A 21 12.28 -22.87 11.12
C ASP A 21 11.31 -22.63 9.94
N GLY A 22 10.00 -22.64 10.22
CA GLY A 22 8.97 -22.56 9.18
C GLY A 22 9.08 -21.33 8.27
N ASP A 23 9.49 -20.18 8.82
CA ASP A 23 9.67 -18.95 8.03
C ASP A 23 10.92 -19.04 7.14
N ALA A 24 12.00 -19.65 7.64
CA ALA A 24 13.18 -19.94 6.83
C ALA A 24 12.90 -20.98 5.72
N GLN A 25 12.14 -22.03 6.01
CA GLN A 25 11.73 -23.03 5.01
C GLN A 25 10.95 -22.38 3.87
N LYS A 26 9.96 -21.54 4.21
CA LYS A 26 9.14 -20.81 3.23
C LYS A 26 10.00 -19.92 2.33
N ARG A 27 10.89 -19.10 2.90
CA ARG A 27 11.77 -18.22 2.13
C ARG A 27 12.67 -18.98 1.15
N VAL A 28 13.19 -20.14 1.55
CA VAL A 28 14.04 -20.97 0.66
C VAL A 28 13.21 -21.51 -0.51
N LEU A 29 12.00 -21.99 -0.25
CA LEU A 29 11.10 -22.48 -1.30
C LEU A 29 10.69 -21.36 -2.27
N ASP A 30 10.32 -20.18 -1.76
CA ASP A 30 9.98 -19.01 -2.59
C ASP A 30 11.16 -18.58 -3.46
N TYR A 31 12.38 -18.58 -2.90
CA TYR A 31 13.59 -18.25 -3.64
C TYR A 31 13.89 -19.26 -4.76
N VAL A 32 13.74 -20.57 -4.48
CA VAL A 32 13.95 -21.62 -5.49
C VAL A 32 12.91 -21.54 -6.60
N ALA A 33 11.64 -21.32 -6.26
CA ALA A 33 10.58 -21.15 -7.23
C ALA A 33 10.83 -19.95 -8.15
N LYS A 34 11.18 -18.79 -7.57
CA LYS A 34 11.58 -17.60 -8.33
C LYS A 34 12.78 -17.85 -9.24
N LYS A 35 13.78 -18.59 -8.75
CA LYS A 35 14.98 -18.92 -9.52
C LYS A 35 14.70 -19.88 -10.68
N LEU A 36 13.70 -20.75 -10.53
CA LEU A 36 13.25 -21.68 -11.56
C LEU A 36 12.16 -21.10 -12.47
N GLY A 37 11.70 -19.87 -12.21
CA GLY A 37 10.57 -19.26 -12.94
C GLY A 37 9.26 -20.01 -12.73
N LEU A 38 9.14 -20.75 -11.63
CA LEU A 38 7.92 -21.47 -11.27
C LEU A 38 7.05 -20.53 -10.45
N ASP A 39 5.89 -20.20 -11.00
CA ASP A 39 4.85 -19.51 -10.26
C ASP A 39 4.19 -20.53 -9.32
N LEU A 40 4.44 -20.38 -8.02
CA LEU A 40 3.88 -21.24 -6.97
C LEU A 40 2.47 -20.78 -6.54
N ASP A 41 1.89 -19.77 -7.20
CA ASP A 41 0.55 -19.28 -6.87
C ASP A 41 -0.47 -20.41 -7.07
N THR A 42 -0.78 -21.06 -5.96
CA THR A 42 -1.67 -22.21 -5.87
C THR A 42 -3.12 -21.73 -5.81
N SER A 43 -3.43 -20.74 -6.65
CA SER A 43 -4.76 -20.15 -6.82
C SER A 43 -5.48 -20.75 -8.03
N HIS A 44 -5.43 -22.08 -8.16
CA HIS A 44 -6.31 -22.84 -9.05
C HIS A 44 -7.22 -23.77 -8.26
N SER A 45 -8.28 -23.21 -7.69
CA SER A 45 -9.55 -23.90 -7.44
C SER A 45 -10.66 -22.88 -7.20
N ASN A 46 -11.42 -22.51 -8.22
CA ASN A 46 -12.70 -23.18 -8.46
C ASN A 46 -13.34 -22.73 -9.78
N ARG A 47 -13.82 -23.70 -10.54
CA ARG A 47 -14.47 -23.55 -11.84
C ARG A 47 -15.94 -23.13 -11.69
N THR A 48 -16.44 -22.49 -12.75
CA THR A 48 -17.80 -22.61 -13.33
C THR A 48 -19.05 -22.33 -12.48
N ARG A 49 -19.73 -21.23 -12.82
CA ARG A 49 -21.19 -21.18 -13.00
C ARG A 49 -21.53 -19.97 -13.89
N ASP A 50 -21.60 -20.15 -15.20
CA ASP A 50 -22.81 -20.45 -15.97
C ASP A 50 -23.91 -19.36 -15.87
N GLY A 51 -24.12 -18.71 -17.03
CA GLY A 51 -25.28 -17.96 -17.52
C GLY A 51 -26.21 -17.22 -16.56
N PHE A 52 -26.32 -15.90 -16.76
CA PHE A 52 -27.58 -15.32 -17.26
C PHE A 52 -27.34 -13.94 -17.87
N GLU A 53 -27.46 -13.87 -19.20
CA GLU A 53 -27.60 -12.64 -19.99
C GLU A 53 -28.94 -11.96 -19.67
N ALA A 54 -28.91 -10.64 -19.53
CA ALA A 54 -30.09 -9.80 -19.72
C ALA A 54 -29.70 -8.63 -20.64
N PRO A 55 -30.40 -8.44 -21.78
CA PRO A 55 -30.05 -7.43 -22.78
C PRO A 55 -30.83 -6.14 -22.53
N PHE A 56 -30.15 -5.01 -22.35
CA PHE A 56 -30.79 -3.71 -22.52
C PHE A 56 -29.86 -2.71 -23.24
N ALA A 57 -30.18 -2.55 -24.51
CA ALA A 57 -30.30 -1.30 -25.26
C ALA A 57 -29.15 -0.27 -25.21
N ASN A 58 -28.43 -0.24 -26.32
CA ASN A 58 -27.77 0.89 -27.00
C ASN A 58 -28.18 2.30 -26.52
N GLU A 59 -27.17 3.18 -26.36
CA GLU A 59 -27.04 4.37 -27.21
C GLU A 59 -25.55 4.74 -27.44
N PRO A 60 -25.21 5.37 -28.58
CA PRO A 60 -23.86 5.45 -29.12
C PRO A 60 -23.16 6.79 -28.78
N GLY A 61 -21.84 6.73 -28.58
CA GLY A 61 -21.01 7.92 -28.36
C GLY A 61 -19.53 7.61 -28.51
N THR A 62 -19.11 7.27 -29.73
CA THR A 62 -17.70 7.12 -30.13
C THR A 62 -16.94 8.43 -29.95
N ARG A 63 -15.94 8.44 -29.07
CA ARG A 63 -14.64 9.06 -29.37
C ARG A 63 -13.53 8.15 -28.86
N ALA A 64 -12.82 7.58 -29.82
CA ALA A 64 -11.55 6.92 -29.62
C ALA A 64 -10.54 7.92 -29.07
N ASP A 65 -9.89 7.56 -27.98
CA ASP A 65 -8.44 7.70 -27.88
C ASP A 65 -7.89 6.40 -27.29
N THR A 66 -7.47 5.53 -28.19
CA THR A 66 -6.63 4.38 -27.89
C THR A 66 -5.20 4.87 -27.76
N GLN A 67 -4.78 5.12 -26.52
CA GLN A 67 -3.38 5.01 -26.10
C GLN A 67 -3.38 3.93 -25.00
N SER A 68 -3.19 2.66 -25.34
CA SER A 68 -1.87 2.04 -25.41
C SER A 68 -0.92 2.54 -24.32
N SER A 69 -1.01 1.91 -23.16
CA SER A 69 0.09 1.75 -22.21
C SER A 69 -0.11 0.38 -21.57
N GLY A 70 0.19 -0.65 -22.36
CA GLY A 70 0.69 -1.90 -21.81
C GLY A 70 2.10 -1.65 -21.27
N ASP A 71 2.51 -2.48 -20.31
CA ASP A 71 3.74 -2.40 -19.51
C ASP A 71 3.75 -1.33 -18.40
N THR A 72 3.14 -1.67 -17.26
CA THR A 72 3.55 -1.23 -15.91
C THR A 72 2.76 -1.95 -14.79
N ASP A 73 2.25 -3.18 -15.03
CA ASP A 73 1.64 -3.92 -13.91
C ASP A 73 2.70 -4.50 -12.96
N ASP A 74 3.90 -4.84 -13.45
CA ASP A 74 5.06 -5.28 -12.65
C ASP A 74 5.64 -4.19 -11.72
N GLU A 75 5.51 -2.90 -12.06
CA GLU A 75 6.06 -1.80 -11.24
C GLU A 75 5.12 -1.40 -10.08
N LEU A 76 3.95 -2.03 -9.98
CA LEU A 76 2.92 -1.72 -8.98
C LEU A 76 2.70 -2.86 -7.98
N ASP A 77 3.60 -3.83 -7.92
CA ASP A 77 3.59 -4.88 -6.91
C ASP A 77 3.71 -4.27 -5.51
N GLY A 78 2.70 -4.51 -4.66
CA GLY A 78 2.56 -3.93 -3.32
C GLY A 78 1.57 -2.76 -3.21
N ILE A 79 1.10 -2.18 -4.32
CA ILE A 79 0.04 -1.15 -4.30
C ILE A 79 -1.33 -1.77 -4.53
N SER A 80 -2.25 -1.53 -3.60
CA SER A 80 -3.62 -2.03 -3.69
C SER A 80 -4.35 -1.56 -4.96
N PRO A 81 -5.23 -2.37 -5.57
CA PRO A 81 -6.02 -1.96 -6.73
C PRO A 81 -6.85 -0.69 -6.50
N VAL A 82 -7.27 -0.46 -5.25
CA VAL A 82 -8.01 0.74 -4.85
C VAL A 82 -7.11 1.97 -4.88
N ALA A 83 -5.88 1.85 -4.36
CA ALA A 83 -4.87 2.89 -4.43
C ALA A 83 -4.46 3.20 -5.88
N LYS A 84 -4.30 2.20 -6.76
CA LYS A 84 -4.05 2.41 -8.20
C LYS A 84 -5.12 3.30 -8.84
N LYS A 85 -6.41 3.09 -8.50
CA LYS A 85 -7.52 3.95 -8.97
C LYS A 85 -7.47 5.36 -8.36
N TRP A 86 -7.07 5.49 -7.09
CA TRP A 86 -6.88 6.78 -6.46
C TRP A 86 -5.71 7.56 -7.09
N MET A 87 -4.58 6.92 -7.40
CA MET A 87 -3.44 7.54 -8.08
C MET A 87 -3.88 8.18 -9.40
N ARG A 88 -4.58 7.42 -10.25
CA ARG A 88 -5.15 7.93 -11.51
C ARG A 88 -6.05 9.16 -11.33
N ARG A 89 -6.86 9.19 -10.27
CA ARG A 89 -7.74 10.35 -9.96
C ARG A 89 -6.98 11.54 -9.38
N SER A 90 -5.94 11.28 -8.60
CA SER A 90 -5.13 12.32 -7.96
C SER A 90 -4.15 13.00 -8.92
N GLY A 91 -3.82 12.32 -10.03
CA GLY A 91 -2.79 12.75 -10.99
C GLY A 91 -1.37 12.49 -10.50
N LEU A 92 -1.17 11.65 -9.47
CA LEU A 92 0.14 11.30 -8.94
C LEU A 92 0.67 10.04 -9.62
N SER A 93 1.89 10.14 -10.15
CA SER A 93 2.65 9.04 -10.72
C SER A 93 3.36 8.22 -9.63
N ILE A 94 3.77 7.00 -9.97
CA ILE A 94 4.54 6.15 -9.06
C ILE A 94 5.89 6.78 -8.70
N ASN A 95 6.57 7.40 -9.66
CA ASN A 95 7.84 8.08 -9.45
C ASN A 95 7.73 9.26 -8.48
N GLU A 96 6.61 9.98 -8.50
CA GLU A 96 6.32 11.05 -7.55
C GLU A 96 6.06 10.50 -6.15
N LEU A 97 5.25 9.43 -6.04
CA LEU A 97 5.02 8.78 -4.76
C LEU A 97 6.31 8.17 -4.18
N GLY A 98 7.18 7.62 -5.02
CA GLY A 98 8.47 7.04 -4.64
C GLY A 98 9.45 8.03 -4.00
N GLN A 99 9.23 9.35 -4.17
CA GLN A 99 10.03 10.38 -3.49
C GLN A 99 9.63 10.58 -2.02
N ILE A 100 8.39 10.23 -1.67
CA ILE A 100 7.81 10.43 -0.33
C ILE A 100 7.66 9.11 0.40
N PHE A 101 7.39 8.03 -0.35
CA PHE A 101 7.10 6.71 0.16
C PHE A 101 8.08 5.67 -0.39
N SER A 102 8.52 4.76 0.46
CA SER A 102 9.15 3.53 0.01
C SER A 102 8.05 2.57 -0.43
N LEU A 103 7.93 2.35 -1.73
CA LEU A 103 6.94 1.45 -2.31
C LEU A 103 7.56 0.05 -2.41
N GLY A 104 7.28 -0.81 -1.43
CA GLY A 104 7.75 -2.20 -1.38
C GLY A 104 6.60 -3.19 -1.44
N VAL A 105 6.91 -4.45 -1.75
CA VAL A 105 5.93 -5.55 -1.87
C VAL A 105 5.30 -5.89 -0.50
N ASP A 106 6.10 -5.82 0.57
CA ASP A 106 5.65 -6.20 1.92
C ASP A 106 5.04 -5.02 2.70
N ASP A 107 5.69 -3.84 2.65
CA ASP A 107 5.24 -2.66 3.40
C ASP A 107 5.58 -1.35 2.68
N ILE A 108 4.65 -0.39 2.83
CA ILE A 108 4.82 0.99 2.36
C ILE A 108 5.04 1.89 3.57
N ASP A 109 6.12 2.66 3.56
CA ASP A 109 6.42 3.62 4.63
C ASP A 109 6.85 4.99 4.11
N VAL A 110 6.75 6.01 4.96
CA VAL A 110 7.12 7.39 4.64
C VAL A 110 8.63 7.55 4.79
N VAL A 111 9.31 7.88 3.69
CA VAL A 111 10.77 8.10 3.63
C VAL A 111 11.16 9.56 3.41
N ALA A 112 10.20 10.47 3.43
CA ALA A 112 10.46 11.89 3.32
C ALA A 112 11.43 12.37 4.41
N LYS A 113 12.35 13.30 4.08
CA LYS A 113 13.31 13.85 5.06
C LYS A 113 12.64 14.72 6.13
N SER A 114 11.54 15.38 5.77
CA SER A 114 10.80 16.28 6.64
C SER A 114 9.34 16.35 6.23
N VAL A 115 8.46 16.61 7.19
CA VAL A 115 7.02 16.78 6.98
C VAL A 115 6.62 18.26 7.06
N PRO A 116 5.68 18.73 6.22
CA PRO A 116 5.17 20.10 6.30
C PRO A 116 4.48 20.39 7.64
N GLY A 117 4.69 21.60 8.17
CA GLY A 117 4.03 22.09 9.37
C GLY A 117 4.89 23.08 10.15
N SER A 118 4.36 24.30 10.35
CA SER A 118 5.03 25.38 11.08
C SER A 118 5.06 25.13 12.60
N SER A 119 4.08 24.38 13.10
CA SER A 119 3.95 24.02 14.51
C SER A 119 4.00 22.50 14.72
N VAL A 120 4.32 22.06 15.95
CA VAL A 120 4.27 20.63 16.33
C VAL A 120 2.90 20.03 16.02
N ARG A 121 1.82 20.77 16.31
CA ARG A 121 0.45 20.35 16.01
C ARG A 121 0.22 20.08 14.53
N GLU A 122 0.69 20.97 13.66
CA GLU A 122 0.58 20.80 12.20
C GLU A 122 1.41 19.62 11.72
N ARG A 123 2.62 19.44 12.25
CA ARG A 123 3.45 18.26 11.92
C ARG A 123 2.78 16.96 12.37
N VAL A 124 2.16 16.90 13.56
CA VAL A 124 1.39 15.74 13.99
C VAL A 124 0.28 15.42 12.98
N ARG A 125 -0.46 16.44 12.54
CA ARG A 125 -1.48 16.27 11.49
C ARG A 125 -0.86 15.68 10.22
N SER A 126 0.19 16.31 9.69
CA SER A 126 0.84 15.88 8.46
C SER A 126 1.35 14.44 8.54
N VAL A 127 2.06 14.09 9.61
CA VAL A 127 2.55 12.72 9.86
C VAL A 127 1.41 11.72 9.91
N THR A 128 0.34 12.06 10.63
CA THR A 128 -0.83 11.16 10.79
C THR A 128 -1.51 10.91 9.44
N LEU A 129 -1.67 11.95 8.62
CA LEU A 129 -2.24 11.84 7.28
C LEU A 129 -1.35 11.01 6.35
N LEU A 130 -0.03 11.23 6.36
CA LEU A 130 0.91 10.47 5.53
C LEU A 130 0.94 9.00 5.92
N LYS A 131 0.99 8.67 7.22
CA LYS A 131 0.95 7.29 7.69
C LYS A 131 -0.38 6.60 7.38
N GLY A 132 -1.49 7.34 7.43
CA GLY A 132 -2.79 6.85 6.96
C GLY A 132 -2.78 6.54 5.47
N LEU A 133 -2.10 7.39 4.68
CA LEU A 133 -1.97 7.19 3.25
C LEU A 133 -1.08 5.99 2.92
N THR A 134 -0.01 5.68 3.67
CA THR A 134 0.79 4.48 3.41
C THR A 134 -0.03 3.20 3.57
N SER A 135 -0.84 3.10 4.63
CA SER A 135 -1.76 1.96 4.82
C SER A 135 -2.82 1.88 3.72
N TYR A 136 -3.28 3.03 3.23
CA TYR A 136 -4.19 3.09 2.10
C TYR A 136 -3.53 2.60 0.80
N LEU A 137 -2.27 2.96 0.57
CA LEU A 137 -1.51 2.52 -0.60
C LEU A 137 -1.35 0.99 -0.58
N SER A 138 -0.97 0.40 0.55
CA SER A 138 -0.72 -1.04 0.65
C SER A 138 -2.00 -1.88 0.67
N SER A 139 -2.98 -1.51 1.50
CA SER A 139 -4.17 -2.34 1.78
C SER A 139 -5.46 -1.87 1.10
N GLY A 140 -5.48 -0.63 0.59
CA GLY A 140 -6.69 0.03 0.10
C GLY A 140 -7.58 0.60 1.20
N VAL A 141 -7.20 0.44 2.48
CA VAL A 141 -7.90 0.98 3.64
C VAL A 141 -6.93 1.80 4.47
N ALA A 142 -7.26 3.06 4.75
CA ALA A 142 -6.36 4.00 5.43
C ALA A 142 -6.34 3.80 6.96
N ARG A 143 -6.02 2.60 7.45
CA ARG A 143 -6.05 2.25 8.88
C ARG A 143 -4.70 2.48 9.54
N ILE A 144 -4.71 3.13 10.70
CA ILE A 144 -3.50 3.40 11.49
C ILE A 144 -3.75 3.23 12.97
N THR A 145 -2.75 2.75 13.69
CA THR A 145 -2.80 2.65 15.15
C THR A 145 -2.17 3.87 15.82
N SER A 146 -2.54 4.12 17.09
CA SER A 146 -1.92 5.15 17.91
C SER A 146 -0.42 4.93 18.09
N GLU A 147 0.03 3.68 18.07
CA GLU A 147 1.44 3.32 18.19
C GLU A 147 2.21 3.74 16.93
N GLN A 148 1.69 3.41 15.75
CA GLN A 148 2.26 3.83 14.46
C GLN A 148 2.30 5.36 14.32
N ILE A 149 1.25 6.05 14.78
CA ILE A 149 1.23 7.53 14.78
C ILE A 149 2.30 8.07 15.72
N LYS A 150 2.42 7.52 16.93
CA LYS A 150 3.40 7.96 17.94
C LYS A 150 4.83 7.75 17.43
N GLU A 151 5.12 6.57 16.89
CA GLU A 151 6.41 6.21 16.32
C GLU A 151 6.79 7.16 15.18
N ALA A 152 5.88 7.38 14.23
CA ALA A 152 6.11 8.32 13.14
C ALA A 152 6.29 9.76 13.68
N CYS A 153 5.52 10.18 14.67
CA CYS A 153 5.68 11.51 15.27
C CYS A 153 7.02 11.68 15.96
N LEU A 154 7.59 10.62 16.56
CA LEU A 154 8.93 10.64 17.14
C LEU A 154 10.00 10.77 16.05
N HIS A 155 9.85 10.04 14.95
CA HIS A 155 10.78 10.11 13.82
C HIS A 155 10.84 11.50 13.17
N TYR A 156 9.72 12.25 13.17
CA TYR A 156 9.59 13.54 12.50
C TYR A 156 9.61 14.76 13.43
N ASP A 157 10.11 14.63 14.66
CA ASP A 157 10.16 15.70 15.67
C ASP A 157 8.79 16.41 15.85
N ALA A 158 7.73 15.61 15.82
CA ALA A 158 6.33 16.02 15.95
C ALA A 158 5.70 15.51 17.25
N TYR A 159 6.42 14.76 18.08
CA TYR A 159 5.86 14.23 19.32
C TYR A 159 5.96 15.22 20.48
N ASP A 160 4.81 15.58 21.05
CA ASP A 160 4.69 16.29 22.34
C ASP A 160 3.87 15.42 23.28
N GLY A 161 4.52 14.74 24.24
CA GLY A 161 3.85 13.82 25.14
C GLY A 161 2.70 14.42 25.95
N GLY A 162 2.76 15.71 26.28
CA GLY A 162 1.71 16.39 27.07
C GLY A 162 0.49 16.79 26.23
N ASN A 163 0.68 17.02 24.93
CA ASN A 163 -0.37 17.53 24.04
C ASN A 163 -0.75 16.58 22.90
N HIS A 164 -0.07 15.45 22.72
CA HIS A 164 -0.27 14.54 21.59
C HIS A 164 -1.74 14.14 21.41
N SER A 165 -2.39 13.67 22.49
CA SER A 165 -3.81 13.30 22.46
C SER A 165 -4.74 14.47 22.10
N LYS A 166 -4.38 15.71 22.44
CA LYS A 166 -5.14 16.91 22.05
C LYS A 166 -4.96 17.21 20.58
N TYR A 167 -3.74 17.06 20.06
CA TYR A 167 -3.44 17.28 18.64
C TYR A 167 -4.16 16.26 17.74
N ILE A 168 -4.15 14.98 18.11
CA ILE A 168 -4.91 13.94 17.39
C ILE A 168 -6.42 14.20 17.44
N LYS A 169 -6.97 14.60 18.59
CA LYS A 169 -8.39 14.99 18.68
C LYS A 169 -8.72 16.20 17.80
N SER A 170 -7.76 17.09 17.58
CA SER A 170 -7.98 18.30 16.79
C SER A 170 -8.12 18.06 15.29
N ILE A 171 -7.76 16.86 14.81
CA ILE A 171 -7.89 16.44 13.41
C ILE A 171 -9.03 15.42 13.22
N ALA A 172 -10.01 15.40 14.13
CA ALA A 172 -11.15 14.48 14.08
C ALA A 172 -12.03 14.60 12.82
N ALA A 173 -11.93 15.68 12.04
CA ALA A 173 -12.61 15.77 10.75
C ALA A 173 -11.96 14.89 9.66
N GLU A 174 -10.69 14.55 9.83
CA GLU A 174 -9.87 13.78 8.89
C GLU A 174 -9.70 12.32 9.34
N LEU A 175 -9.92 12.05 10.63
CA LEU A 175 -9.82 10.73 11.22
C LEU A 175 -11.16 10.28 11.79
N ASN A 176 -11.55 9.06 11.45
CA ASN A 176 -12.57 8.32 12.16
C ASN A 176 -11.91 7.41 13.20
N ALA A 177 -12.35 7.46 14.46
CA ALA A 177 -11.89 6.55 15.49
C ALA A 177 -12.78 5.31 15.48
N ASN A 178 -12.21 4.12 15.22
CA ASN A 178 -12.99 2.89 15.12
C ASN A 178 -13.03 2.14 16.45
N LYS A 179 -11.84 1.93 17.03
CA LYS A 179 -11.62 1.24 18.30
C LYS A 179 -10.63 2.06 19.12
N VAL A 180 -10.47 1.69 20.38
CA VAL A 180 -9.46 2.32 21.25
C VAL A 180 -8.08 2.17 20.62
N GLY A 181 -7.47 3.29 20.21
CA GLY A 181 -6.15 3.30 19.60
C GLY A 181 -6.11 2.98 18.10
N GLU A 182 -7.24 2.80 17.42
CA GLU A 182 -7.29 2.58 15.97
C GLU A 182 -8.07 3.69 15.26
N PHE A 183 -7.48 4.23 14.20
CA PHE A 183 -8.03 5.30 13.40
C PHE A 183 -8.11 4.90 11.93
N THR A 184 -9.02 5.52 11.18
CA THR A 184 -9.08 5.41 9.72
C THR A 184 -9.27 6.78 9.12
N LEU A 185 -8.52 7.09 8.04
CA LEU A 185 -8.75 8.35 7.34
C LEU A 185 -10.15 8.39 6.75
N THR A 186 -10.84 9.51 6.95
CA THR A 186 -12.09 9.80 6.24
C THR A 186 -11.80 10.14 4.79
N ALA A 187 -12.82 10.24 3.94
CA ALA A 187 -12.64 10.74 2.57
C ALA A 187 -11.96 12.13 2.56
N ARG A 188 -12.33 13.01 3.50
CA ARG A 188 -11.68 14.31 3.68
C ARG A 188 -10.21 14.17 4.12
N GLY A 189 -9.90 13.21 4.98
CA GLY A 189 -8.54 12.89 5.37
C GLY A 189 -7.69 12.43 4.19
N ILE A 190 -8.22 11.57 3.32
CA ILE A 190 -7.54 11.12 2.09
C ILE A 190 -7.29 12.30 1.14
N THR A 191 -8.28 13.17 0.93
CA THR A 191 -8.09 14.39 0.12
C THR A 191 -7.00 15.29 0.71
N SER A 192 -7.05 15.53 2.03
CA SER A 192 -6.05 16.36 2.71
C SER A 192 -4.64 15.76 2.64
N ALA A 193 -4.52 14.43 2.75
CA ALA A 193 -3.26 13.73 2.57
C ALA A 193 -2.74 13.85 1.13
N THR A 194 -3.64 13.81 0.15
CA THR A 194 -3.29 14.01 -1.27
C THR A 194 -2.74 15.41 -1.52
N GLU A 195 -3.38 16.44 -0.97
CA GLU A 195 -2.92 17.83 -1.06
C GLU A 195 -1.54 18.00 -0.39
N LEU A 196 -1.34 17.38 0.76
CA LEU A 196 -0.06 17.38 1.47
C LEU A 196 1.06 16.74 0.64
N VAL A 197 0.79 15.60 0.00
CA VAL A 197 1.74 14.95 -0.92
C VAL A 197 2.08 15.89 -2.07
N LYS A 198 1.09 16.53 -2.69
CA LYS A 198 1.32 17.51 -3.76
C LYS A 198 2.14 18.71 -3.27
N GLN A 199 1.92 19.18 -2.06
CA GLN A 199 2.70 20.26 -1.45
C GLN A 199 4.17 19.85 -1.28
N MET A 200 4.42 18.62 -0.82
CA MET A 200 5.79 18.09 -0.65
C MET A 200 6.52 17.91 -1.98
N LEU A 201 5.79 17.65 -3.06
CA LEU A 201 6.33 17.55 -4.42
C LEU A 201 6.44 18.91 -5.13
N GLY A 202 5.98 20.00 -4.51
CA GLY A 202 5.94 21.32 -5.13
C GLY A 202 4.91 21.46 -6.27
N LEU A 203 3.92 20.55 -6.33
CA LEU A 203 2.87 20.53 -7.36
C LEU A 203 1.67 21.44 -7.04
N THR A 204 1.60 21.96 -5.81
CA THR A 204 0.63 23.00 -5.46
C THR A 204 1.26 24.37 -5.70
N GLU A 205 0.65 25.17 -6.57
CA GLU A 205 0.94 26.61 -6.61
C GLU A 205 0.64 27.18 -5.21
N ASN A 206 1.64 27.83 -4.60
CA ASN A 206 1.44 28.65 -3.40
C ASN A 206 0.47 29.78 -3.75
N GLY A 207 -0.82 29.50 -3.64
CA GLY A 207 -1.90 30.46 -3.78
C GLY A 207 -1.98 31.35 -2.56
N LYS A 208 -1.22 32.46 -2.61
CA LYS A 208 -1.32 33.70 -1.81
C LYS A 208 -0.91 33.65 -0.34
#